data_AF-A0A851RX68-F1
#
_entry.id   AF-A0A851RX68-F1
#
_cell.length_a   1.000
_cell.length_b   1.000
_cell.length_c   1.000
_cell.angle_alpha   90.00
_cell.angle_beta   90.00
_cell.angle_gamma   90.00
#
_symmetry.space_group_name_H-M   'P 1'
#
loop_
_entity.id
_entity.type
_entity.pdbx_description
1 polymer ?
#
loop_
_entity_poly.entity_id
_entity_poly.type
_entity_poly.pdbx_seq_one_letter_code
_entity_poly.pdbx_strand_id
1 'polypeptide(L)'
;IFMTSILTGSYSFQEVAVKIERPTYNKPFLGGFRNVATGVEFHNAGSQTKPKKRPDKGIQLLSKETQTVVEKNKPQQTRNTTSTQMTKIGLYVSNMTDKLITPGKYFTAEEYHKRRLEAVIVLQKYFRRWHAINLVQNLKEQKRLSLAREAQEELQKKREKEEKLRREYEKKLNPKTKEDFELLYHDLELWMQEETERINRTLTGAKRKAALCALLEEETELIACIGMHKLDANLENQQKAILHLLHKCAQARTWKAFDGKITEMDTQNSLRGKELLEIYRSIKTKDIPKDERISVLLALKCTVKEHECKLTQEIVALIDREMDLMSREVKECNLEGLRERICTLFLQFIKIPEFNPGIAGLLKAPPDPLKLYKNVYFCHSCEKYLASTEFLLPANSRTIGRCRSCYQLDNEARKREAYLKYRLILEDLRKSEVDYQDDSKIVFLVQLPDLHYLIENIWNCQSALSAYNDLYDLVMVRWDKQREWSPWNTILLTKEEADAHLKLCNLQKTYEAPFIFKIEQKHIRAKNYFAQIPAMSAFLHGTNNQANINSYK
;
A
#
# COMPACT_ATOMS: atom_id res chain seq x y z
N ILE A 1 -5.17 -70.06 -20.19
CA ILE A 1 -5.69 -69.22 -19.08
C ILE A 1 -4.79 -69.52 -17.91
N PHE A 2 -4.20 -68.50 -17.29
CA PHE A 2 -3.41 -68.66 -16.07
C PHE A 2 -4.09 -67.89 -14.95
N MET A 3 -4.16 -68.48 -13.76
CA MET A 3 -4.74 -67.85 -12.59
C MET A 3 -3.67 -66.98 -11.95
N THR A 4 -3.97 -65.70 -11.75
CA THR A 4 -3.04 -64.76 -11.12
C THR A 4 -3.70 -64.12 -9.92
N SER A 5 -3.03 -64.18 -8.77
CA SER A 5 -3.50 -63.59 -7.51
C SER A 5 -3.17 -62.09 -7.52
N ILE A 6 -4.19 -61.25 -7.47
CA ILE A 6 -4.02 -59.79 -7.42
C ILE A 6 -4.37 -59.31 -6.01
N LEU A 7 -3.48 -58.52 -5.41
CA LEU A 7 -3.71 -57.90 -4.11
C LEU A 7 -4.62 -56.67 -4.30
N THR A 8 -5.86 -56.75 -3.83
CA THR A 8 -6.72 -55.56 -3.70
C THR A 8 -6.50 -54.92 -2.33
N GLY A 9 -6.65 -53.59 -2.23
CA GLY A 9 -6.17 -52.74 -1.12
C GLY A 9 -6.66 -53.03 0.31
N SER A 10 -7.32 -54.15 0.54
CA SER A 10 -7.81 -54.65 1.83
C SER A 10 -7.29 -56.07 2.13
N TYR A 11 -5.99 -56.33 1.93
CA TYR A 11 -5.28 -57.59 2.28
C TYR A 11 -5.99 -58.89 1.85
N SER A 12 -6.83 -58.82 0.83
CA SER A 12 -7.56 -59.95 0.26
C SER A 12 -6.99 -60.24 -1.13
N PHE A 13 -6.67 -61.51 -1.36
CA PHE A 13 -6.19 -61.98 -2.66
C PHE A 13 -7.38 -62.38 -3.51
N GLN A 14 -7.56 -61.73 -4.65
CA GLN A 14 -8.54 -62.13 -5.64
C GLN A 14 -7.84 -62.92 -6.73
N GLU A 15 -8.26 -64.17 -6.94
CA GLU A 15 -7.80 -64.97 -8.07
C GLU A 15 -8.51 -64.51 -9.35
N VAL A 16 -7.74 -63.95 -10.29
CA VAL A 16 -8.26 -63.49 -11.57
C VAL A 16 -7.77 -64.45 -12.66
N ALA A 17 -8.72 -65.03 -13.40
CA ALA A 17 -8.43 -65.85 -14.56
C ALA A 17 -7.96 -64.95 -15.72
N VAL A 18 -6.65 -64.93 -15.99
CA VAL A 18 -6.09 -64.18 -17.12
C VAL A 18 -6.08 -65.07 -18.36
N LYS A 19 -6.93 -64.72 -19.32
CA LYS A 19 -6.97 -65.36 -20.63
C LYS A 19 -5.95 -64.69 -21.56
N ILE A 20 -4.85 -65.39 -21.83
CA ILE A 20 -3.87 -64.96 -22.83
C ILE A 20 -4.44 -65.28 -24.21
N GLU A 21 -4.92 -64.26 -24.90
CA GLU A 21 -5.30 -64.38 -26.31
C GLU A 21 -4.05 -64.18 -27.16
N ARG A 22 -3.69 -65.20 -27.95
CA ARG A 22 -2.68 -65.05 -29.01
C ARG A 22 -3.39 -64.46 -30.22
N PRO A 23 -3.09 -63.21 -30.61
CA PRO A 23 -3.72 -62.63 -31.79
C PRO A 23 -3.33 -63.42 -33.03
N THR A 24 -4.29 -63.67 -33.92
CA THR A 24 -4.08 -64.34 -35.22
C THR A 24 -3.51 -63.40 -36.30
N TYR A 25 -3.27 -62.13 -35.95
CA TYR A 25 -2.75 -61.11 -36.86
C TYR A 25 -1.35 -60.66 -36.42
N ASN A 26 -0.50 -60.39 -37.42
CA ASN A 26 0.78 -59.74 -37.18
C ASN A 26 0.55 -58.27 -36.84
N LYS A 27 1.09 -57.83 -35.72
CA LYS A 27 0.95 -56.45 -35.27
C LYS A 27 1.75 -55.52 -36.21
N PRO A 28 1.14 -54.44 -36.73
CA PRO A 28 1.87 -53.50 -37.59
C PRO A 28 2.98 -52.79 -36.81
N PHE A 29 4.14 -52.60 -37.46
CA PHE A 29 5.29 -51.93 -36.87
C PHE A 29 5.07 -50.40 -36.82
N LEU A 30 4.55 -49.92 -35.69
CA LEU A 30 4.27 -48.49 -35.44
C LEU A 30 5.40 -47.77 -34.68
N GLY A 31 6.60 -48.38 -34.63
CA GLY A 31 7.78 -47.83 -33.96
C GLY A 31 8.40 -48.78 -32.93
N GLY A 32 9.73 -48.75 -32.85
CA GLY A 32 10.54 -49.64 -32.02
C GLY A 32 11.88 -49.98 -32.69
N PHE A 33 12.45 -51.13 -32.34
CA PHE A 33 13.74 -51.59 -32.88
C PHE A 33 13.57 -52.95 -33.56
N ARG A 34 14.27 -53.16 -34.69
CA ARG A 34 14.33 -54.46 -35.37
C ARG A 34 15.75 -55.01 -35.29
N ASN A 35 15.90 -56.23 -34.79
CA ASN A 35 17.19 -56.89 -34.79
C ASN A 35 17.52 -57.36 -36.21
N VAL A 36 18.65 -56.90 -36.77
CA VAL A 36 19.05 -57.18 -38.16
C VAL A 36 19.44 -58.65 -38.37
N ALA A 37 20.00 -59.32 -37.35
CA ALA A 37 20.47 -60.69 -37.46
C ALA A 37 19.36 -61.74 -37.28
N THR A 38 18.44 -61.50 -36.34
CA THR A 38 17.35 -62.45 -36.02
C THR A 38 16.00 -62.08 -36.63
N GLY A 39 15.87 -60.87 -37.18
CA GLY A 39 14.63 -60.37 -37.77
C GLY A 39 13.52 -60.03 -36.77
N VAL A 40 13.74 -60.24 -35.47
CA VAL A 40 12.74 -60.02 -34.42
C VAL A 40 12.48 -58.52 -34.21
N GLU A 41 11.21 -58.14 -34.19
CA GLU A 41 10.74 -56.76 -33.99
C GLU A 41 10.35 -56.53 -32.53
N PHE A 42 10.91 -55.48 -31.92
CA PHE A 42 10.57 -55.03 -30.57
C PHE A 42 9.75 -53.74 -30.67
N HIS A 43 8.47 -53.80 -30.29
CA HIS A 43 7.56 -52.66 -30.36
C HIS A 43 7.60 -51.79 -29.10
N ASN A 44 7.47 -50.46 -29.25
CA ASN A 44 7.41 -49.52 -28.12
C ASN A 44 6.21 -49.79 -27.18
N ALA A 45 6.37 -49.57 -25.87
CA ALA A 45 5.39 -49.87 -24.83
C ALA A 45 3.99 -49.29 -25.10
N GLY A 46 3.92 -48.04 -25.60
CA GLY A 46 2.65 -47.38 -25.93
C GLY A 46 1.86 -48.02 -27.09
N SER A 47 2.50 -48.88 -27.88
CA SER A 47 1.81 -49.65 -28.93
C SER A 47 1.31 -51.00 -28.44
N GLN A 48 1.75 -51.49 -27.27
CA GLN A 48 1.53 -52.88 -26.83
C GLN A 48 0.16 -53.10 -26.19
N THR A 49 -0.44 -52.07 -25.58
CA THR A 49 -1.75 -52.17 -24.93
C THR A 49 -2.70 -51.12 -25.49
N LYS A 50 -3.98 -51.47 -25.66
CA LYS A 50 -5.02 -50.48 -25.96
C LYS A 50 -5.16 -49.58 -24.72
N PRO A 51 -5.02 -48.25 -24.83
CA PRO A 51 -5.18 -47.37 -23.68
C PRO A 51 -6.60 -47.49 -23.10
N LYS A 52 -6.72 -47.42 -21.77
CA LYS A 52 -8.03 -47.41 -21.09
C LYS A 52 -8.89 -46.28 -21.66
N LYS A 53 -10.08 -46.61 -22.20
CA LYS A 53 -11.07 -45.60 -22.60
C LYS A 53 -11.43 -44.77 -21.37
N ARG A 54 -11.19 -43.46 -21.42
CA ARG A 54 -11.63 -42.54 -20.37
C ARG A 54 -13.17 -42.44 -20.46
N PRO A 55 -13.89 -42.43 -19.32
CA PRO A 55 -15.34 -42.25 -19.34
C PRO A 55 -15.66 -40.90 -19.99
N ASP A 56 -16.64 -40.92 -20.89
CA ASP A 56 -17.10 -39.72 -21.58
C ASP A 56 -17.74 -38.78 -20.56
N LYS A 57 -17.22 -37.55 -20.47
CA LYS A 57 -17.66 -36.56 -19.49
C LYS A 57 -18.93 -35.82 -19.93
N GLY A 58 -19.46 -36.10 -21.13
CA GLY A 58 -20.70 -35.47 -21.64
C GLY A 58 -20.55 -33.98 -21.96
N ILE A 59 -19.33 -33.44 -21.94
CA ILE A 59 -19.02 -32.04 -22.21
C ILE A 59 -18.14 -31.99 -23.46
N GLN A 60 -18.60 -31.28 -24.50
CA GLN A 60 -17.77 -30.96 -25.66
C GLN A 60 -16.63 -30.02 -25.23
N LEU A 61 -15.43 -30.58 -25.08
CA LEU A 61 -14.21 -29.83 -24.86
C LEU A 61 -13.58 -29.51 -26.22
N LEU A 62 -13.82 -28.31 -26.72
CA LEU A 62 -13.14 -27.77 -27.89
C LEU A 62 -11.81 -27.15 -27.44
N SER A 63 -10.70 -27.90 -27.50
CA SER A 63 -9.36 -27.31 -27.39
C SER A 63 -8.81 -27.02 -28.78
N LYS A 64 -8.35 -25.79 -28.99
CA LYS A 64 -7.68 -25.35 -30.22
C LYS A 64 -6.21 -25.08 -29.92
N GLU A 65 -5.56 -26.04 -29.27
CA GLU A 65 -4.14 -25.96 -28.96
C GLU A 65 -3.36 -26.40 -30.19
N THR A 66 -2.85 -25.42 -30.96
CA THR A 66 -1.88 -25.69 -32.03
C THR A 66 -0.49 -25.34 -31.51
N GLN A 67 0.39 -26.34 -31.45
CA GLN A 67 1.80 -26.12 -31.15
C GLN A 67 2.47 -25.47 -32.36
N THR A 68 2.92 -24.22 -32.23
CA THR A 68 3.72 -23.55 -33.27
C THR A 68 5.13 -24.16 -33.28
N VAL A 69 5.39 -25.03 -34.25
CA VAL A 69 6.71 -25.67 -34.45
C VAL A 69 7.44 -24.97 -35.59
N VAL A 70 8.74 -24.71 -35.39
CA VAL A 70 9.64 -24.24 -36.45
C VAL A 70 10.24 -25.44 -37.16
N GLU A 71 9.68 -25.82 -38.31
CA GLU A 71 10.19 -26.91 -39.12
C GLU A 71 11.41 -26.45 -39.95
N LYS A 72 12.45 -27.30 -40.01
CA LYS A 72 13.63 -27.08 -40.88
C LYS A 72 13.90 -28.33 -41.69
N ASN A 73 13.90 -28.20 -43.01
CA ASN A 73 14.25 -29.28 -43.92
C ASN A 73 15.75 -29.55 -43.88
N LYS A 74 16.15 -30.81 -43.64
CA LYS A 74 17.55 -31.26 -43.69
C LYS A 74 17.71 -32.30 -44.80
N PRO A 75 18.39 -31.99 -45.92
CA PRO A 75 18.65 -32.96 -46.96
C PRO A 75 19.69 -34.00 -46.51
N GLN A 76 19.54 -35.25 -46.96
CA GLN A 76 20.49 -36.34 -46.75
C GLN A 76 21.02 -36.84 -48.09
N GLN A 77 22.35 -36.92 -48.23
CA GLN A 77 22.99 -37.43 -49.45
C GLN A 77 23.25 -38.93 -49.33
N THR A 78 22.84 -39.71 -50.34
CA THR A 78 23.14 -41.15 -50.47
C THR A 78 24.47 -41.38 -51.21
N ARG A 79 25.07 -42.57 -51.05
CA ARG A 79 26.30 -42.94 -51.78
C ARG A 79 25.99 -43.12 -53.27
N ASN A 80 26.82 -42.52 -54.13
CA ASN A 80 26.82 -42.76 -55.56
C ASN A 80 28.09 -43.55 -55.93
N THR A 81 27.95 -44.69 -56.60
CA THR A 81 29.08 -45.55 -56.98
C THR A 81 29.39 -45.39 -58.45
N THR A 82 30.65 -45.05 -58.76
CA THR A 82 31.15 -44.96 -60.13
C THR A 82 32.27 -45.98 -60.33
N SER A 83 32.25 -46.73 -61.42
CA SER A 83 33.30 -47.67 -61.81
C SER A 83 33.91 -47.27 -63.14
N THR A 84 35.23 -47.37 -63.27
CA THR A 84 35.96 -47.15 -64.52
C THR A 84 36.65 -48.44 -64.94
N GLN A 85 36.53 -48.80 -66.23
CA GLN A 85 37.18 -49.98 -66.81
C GLN A 85 38.28 -49.52 -67.77
N MET A 86 39.51 -49.96 -67.54
CA MET A 86 40.64 -49.66 -68.42
C MET A 86 40.58 -50.51 -69.69
N THR A 87 40.96 -49.93 -70.83
CA THR A 87 41.15 -50.68 -72.08
C THR A 87 42.41 -51.53 -71.98
N LYS A 88 42.30 -52.84 -72.29
CA LYS A 88 43.43 -53.78 -72.36
C LYS A 88 43.32 -54.58 -73.65
N ILE A 89 44.46 -55.01 -74.19
CA ILE A 89 44.51 -55.92 -75.34
C ILE A 89 43.67 -57.17 -75.00
N GLY A 90 42.59 -57.39 -75.77
CA GLY A 90 41.62 -58.48 -75.56
C GLY A 90 40.32 -58.09 -74.84
N LEU A 91 40.17 -56.85 -74.34
CA LEU A 91 38.95 -56.35 -73.69
C LEU A 91 38.45 -55.07 -74.35
N TYR A 92 37.27 -55.13 -74.97
CA TYR A 92 36.62 -53.98 -75.57
C TYR A 92 35.80 -53.18 -74.54
N VAL A 93 36.06 -51.88 -74.44
CA VAL A 93 35.27 -50.92 -73.66
C VAL A 93 34.79 -49.84 -74.65
N SER A 94 33.51 -49.48 -74.57
CA SER A 94 32.90 -48.50 -75.49
C SER A 94 33.19 -47.07 -75.04
N ASN A 95 33.71 -46.24 -75.95
CA ASN A 95 34.03 -44.84 -75.69
C ASN A 95 32.95 -43.88 -76.23
N MET A 96 31.78 -44.39 -76.63
CA MET A 96 30.75 -43.59 -77.33
C MET A 96 30.15 -42.47 -76.48
N THR A 97 30.07 -42.67 -75.16
CA THR A 97 29.55 -41.68 -74.21
C THR A 97 30.63 -40.79 -73.59
N ASP A 98 31.89 -41.03 -73.95
CA ASP A 98 33.02 -40.33 -73.35
C ASP A 98 33.17 -38.92 -73.92
N LYS A 99 33.61 -37.99 -73.07
CA LYS A 99 33.85 -36.60 -73.46
C LYS A 99 35.34 -36.31 -73.41
N LEU A 100 35.90 -35.89 -74.55
CA LEU A 100 37.25 -35.34 -74.61
C LEU A 100 37.23 -33.92 -74.07
N ILE A 101 37.96 -33.67 -72.98
CA ILE A 101 38.04 -32.38 -72.31
C ILE A 101 39.48 -31.88 -72.41
N THR A 102 39.66 -30.66 -72.90
CA THR A 102 40.96 -29.97 -72.84
C THR A 102 41.20 -29.42 -71.44
N PRO A 103 42.37 -29.68 -70.82
CA PRO A 103 42.64 -29.20 -69.47
C PRO A 103 42.72 -27.66 -69.46
N GLY A 104 41.96 -27.05 -68.54
CA GLY A 104 42.09 -25.62 -68.23
C GLY A 104 43.31 -25.34 -67.35
N LYS A 105 43.48 -24.07 -66.95
CA LYS A 105 44.49 -23.70 -65.94
C LYS A 105 44.18 -24.42 -64.62
N TYR A 106 45.14 -25.21 -64.15
CA TYR A 106 45.04 -25.88 -62.85
C TYR A 106 45.23 -24.84 -61.74
N PHE A 107 44.27 -24.75 -60.82
CA PHE A 107 44.41 -23.96 -59.59
C PHE A 107 45.03 -24.84 -58.51
N THR A 108 46.18 -24.41 -57.99
CA THR A 108 46.78 -25.09 -56.85
C THR A 108 45.90 -24.90 -55.62
N ALA A 109 45.97 -25.85 -54.67
CA ALA A 109 45.23 -25.74 -53.42
C ALA A 109 45.60 -24.44 -52.67
N GLU A 110 46.87 -24.04 -52.73
CA GLU A 110 47.38 -22.83 -52.07
C GLU A 110 46.78 -21.54 -52.68
N GLU A 111 46.72 -21.42 -54.01
CA GLU A 111 46.05 -20.29 -54.69
C GLU A 111 44.56 -20.21 -54.35
N TYR A 112 43.88 -21.36 -54.29
CA TYR A 112 42.47 -21.43 -53.89
C TYR A 112 42.25 -20.98 -52.44
N HIS A 113 43.10 -21.45 -51.52
CA HIS A 113 43.04 -21.05 -50.12
C HIS A 113 43.37 -19.57 -49.93
N LYS A 114 44.35 -19.03 -50.65
CA LYS A 114 44.70 -17.60 -50.63
C LYS A 114 43.53 -16.73 -51.10
N ARG A 115 42.88 -17.08 -52.22
CA ARG A 115 41.69 -16.37 -52.72
C ARG A 115 40.53 -16.41 -51.71
N ARG A 116 40.33 -17.54 -51.03
CA ARG A 116 39.32 -17.65 -49.96
C ARG A 116 39.68 -16.77 -48.77
N LEU A 117 40.94 -16.74 -48.36
CA LEU A 117 41.38 -15.90 -47.24
C LEU A 117 41.14 -14.42 -47.54
N GLU A 118 41.49 -13.95 -48.73
CA GLU A 118 41.23 -12.57 -49.18
C GLU A 118 39.73 -12.23 -49.13
N ALA A 119 38.87 -13.12 -49.64
CA ALA A 119 37.42 -12.94 -49.57
C ALA A 119 36.89 -12.93 -48.13
N VAL A 120 37.42 -13.80 -47.25
CA VAL A 120 37.05 -13.85 -45.84
C VAL A 120 37.46 -12.57 -45.11
N ILE A 121 38.65 -12.02 -45.37
CA ILE A 121 39.11 -10.74 -44.79
C ILE A 121 38.15 -9.61 -45.17
N VAL A 122 37.71 -9.56 -46.44
CA VAL A 122 36.72 -8.57 -46.89
C VAL A 122 35.40 -8.74 -46.13
N LEU A 123 34.86 -9.96 -46.03
CA LEU A 123 33.64 -10.24 -45.28
C LEU A 123 33.77 -9.86 -43.80
N GLN A 124 34.88 -10.20 -43.16
CA GLN A 124 35.16 -9.84 -41.77
C GLN A 124 35.22 -8.33 -41.57
N LYS A 125 35.83 -7.58 -42.50
CA LYS A 125 35.89 -6.12 -42.45
C LYS A 125 34.48 -5.51 -42.51
N TYR A 126 33.64 -5.95 -43.45
CA TYR A 126 32.26 -5.48 -43.55
C TYR A 126 31.41 -5.88 -42.35
N PHE A 127 31.57 -7.12 -41.85
CA PHE A 127 30.87 -7.58 -40.65
C PHE A 127 31.25 -6.78 -39.41
N ARG A 128 32.55 -6.53 -39.18
CA ARG A 128 33.02 -5.69 -38.06
C ARG A 128 32.44 -4.28 -38.15
N ARG A 129 32.40 -3.68 -39.34
CA ARG A 129 31.77 -2.37 -39.58
C ARG A 129 30.27 -2.41 -39.27
N TRP A 130 29.53 -3.39 -39.81
CA TRP A 130 28.10 -3.55 -39.57
C TRP A 130 27.79 -3.74 -38.08
N HIS A 131 28.56 -4.60 -37.40
CA HIS A 131 28.42 -4.84 -35.96
C HIS A 131 28.67 -3.57 -35.15
N ALA A 132 29.72 -2.80 -35.47
CA ALA A 132 29.99 -1.53 -34.80
C ALA A 132 28.86 -0.50 -35.02
N ILE A 133 28.29 -0.42 -36.23
CA ILE A 133 27.15 0.46 -36.52
C ILE A 133 25.93 0.06 -35.67
N ASN A 134 25.58 -1.23 -35.64
CA ASN A 134 24.45 -1.72 -34.84
C ASN A 134 24.65 -1.50 -33.34
N LEU A 135 25.88 -1.71 -32.84
CA LEU A 135 26.22 -1.44 -31.45
C LEU A 135 26.02 0.04 -31.12
N VAL A 136 26.53 0.95 -31.96
CA VAL A 136 26.36 2.40 -31.76
C VAL A 136 24.89 2.80 -31.86
N GLN A 137 24.12 2.22 -32.77
CA GLN A 137 22.66 2.46 -32.85
C GLN A 137 21.95 2.02 -31.57
N ASN A 138 22.27 0.84 -31.04
CA ASN A 138 21.71 0.35 -29.78
C ASN A 138 22.09 1.27 -28.61
N LEU A 139 23.36 1.70 -28.51
CA LEU A 139 23.80 2.63 -27.47
C LEU A 139 23.12 4.01 -27.59
N LYS A 140 22.88 4.51 -28.81
CA LYS A 140 22.12 5.74 -29.04
C LYS A 140 20.67 5.60 -28.59
N GLU A 141 20.05 4.46 -28.87
CA GLU A 141 18.68 4.16 -28.44
C GLU A 141 18.59 4.07 -26.91
N GLN A 142 19.51 3.35 -26.27
CA GLN A 142 19.60 3.28 -24.82
C GLN A 142 19.80 4.66 -24.18
N LYS A 143 20.68 5.49 -24.74
CA LYS A 143 20.86 6.88 -24.28
C LYS A 143 19.58 7.69 -24.44
N ARG A 144 18.88 7.57 -25.58
CA ARG A 144 17.60 8.26 -25.83
C ARG A 144 16.54 7.85 -24.80
N LEU A 145 16.42 6.56 -24.51
CA LEU A 145 15.48 6.04 -23.53
C LEU A 145 15.83 6.50 -22.10
N SER A 146 17.11 6.56 -21.73
CA SER A 146 17.56 7.09 -20.43
C SER A 146 17.17 8.56 -20.28
N LEU A 147 17.53 9.40 -21.26
CA LEU A 147 17.20 10.83 -21.24
C LEU A 147 15.69 11.08 -21.22
N ALA A 148 14.91 10.28 -21.96
CA ALA A 148 13.45 10.39 -21.94
C ALA A 148 12.86 10.00 -20.57
N ARG A 149 13.42 8.97 -19.91
CA ARG A 149 13.04 8.58 -18.56
C ARG A 149 13.36 9.66 -17.54
N GLU A 150 14.59 10.20 -17.57
CA GLU A 150 15.03 11.29 -16.70
C GLU A 150 14.11 12.52 -16.85
N ALA A 151 13.82 12.93 -18.09
CA ALA A 151 12.91 14.04 -18.36
C ALA A 151 11.46 13.77 -17.88
N GLN A 152 10.98 12.54 -18.02
CA GLN A 152 9.65 12.15 -17.54
C GLN A 152 9.57 12.14 -16.01
N GLU A 153 10.61 11.66 -15.34
CA GLU A 153 10.74 11.68 -13.87
C GLU A 153 10.80 13.12 -13.34
N GLU A 154 11.56 14.01 -13.98
CA GLU A 154 11.58 15.44 -13.62
C GLU A 154 10.20 16.10 -13.79
N LEU A 155 9.50 15.82 -14.89
CA LEU A 155 8.15 16.34 -15.12
C LEU A 155 7.16 15.80 -14.09
N GLN A 156 7.29 14.53 -13.71
CA GLN A 156 6.47 13.94 -12.66
C GLN A 156 6.73 14.61 -11.30
N LYS A 157 7.99 14.83 -10.92
CA LYS A 157 8.34 15.56 -9.68
C LYS A 157 7.76 16.97 -9.66
N LYS A 158 7.81 17.71 -10.77
CA LYS A 158 7.19 19.04 -10.88
C LYS A 158 5.68 18.97 -10.67
N ARG A 159 5.00 18.03 -11.34
CA ARG A 159 3.55 17.83 -11.19
C ARG A 159 3.15 17.44 -9.77
N GLU A 160 3.88 16.53 -9.13
CA GLU A 160 3.64 16.13 -7.75
C GLU A 160 3.83 17.29 -6.76
N LYS A 161 4.84 18.15 -6.98
CA LYS A 161 5.05 19.37 -6.19
C LYS A 161 3.93 20.37 -6.38
N GLU A 162 3.51 20.62 -7.63
CA GLU A 162 2.39 21.51 -7.95
C GLU A 162 1.07 21.01 -7.35
N GLU A 163 0.81 19.70 -7.39
CA GLU A 163 -0.38 19.10 -6.80
C GLU A 163 -0.38 19.21 -5.28
N LYS A 164 0.77 19.01 -4.62
CA LYS A 164 0.91 19.24 -3.17
C LYS A 164 0.63 20.68 -2.79
N LEU A 165 1.21 21.64 -3.51
CA LEU A 165 0.98 23.07 -3.30
C LEU A 165 -0.50 23.43 -3.50
N ARG A 166 -1.13 22.89 -4.54
CA ARG A 166 -2.57 23.07 -4.79
C ARG A 166 -3.42 22.54 -3.64
N ARG A 167 -3.13 21.34 -3.14
CA ARG A 167 -3.84 20.75 -2.00
C ARG A 167 -3.64 21.55 -0.71
N GLU A 168 -2.44 22.08 -0.46
CA GLU A 168 -2.21 23.01 0.66
C GLU A 168 -3.07 24.26 0.51
N TYR A 169 -3.12 24.85 -0.68
CA TYR A 169 -3.94 26.03 -0.96
C TYR A 169 -5.43 25.76 -0.77
N GLU A 170 -5.94 24.62 -1.27
CA GLU A 170 -7.33 24.20 -1.08
C GLU A 170 -7.69 24.01 0.40
N LYS A 171 -6.76 23.46 1.21
CA LYS A 171 -6.94 23.33 2.66
C LYS A 171 -7.03 24.68 3.37
N LYS A 172 -6.26 25.68 2.92
CA LYS A 172 -6.33 27.04 3.44
C LYS A 172 -7.65 27.73 3.09
N LEU A 173 -8.16 27.50 1.88
CA LEU A 173 -9.43 28.07 1.42
C LEU A 173 -10.65 27.49 2.14
N ASN A 174 -10.64 26.20 2.44
CA ASN A 174 -11.77 25.51 3.09
C ASN A 174 -11.27 24.59 4.21
N PRO A 175 -10.88 25.15 5.37
CA PRO A 175 -10.32 24.39 6.48
C PRO A 175 -11.40 23.52 7.12
N LYS A 176 -11.16 22.21 7.21
CA LYS A 176 -12.12 21.26 7.80
C LYS A 176 -11.52 20.44 8.93
N THR A 177 -10.25 20.08 8.80
CA THR A 177 -9.55 19.27 9.79
C THR A 177 -8.79 20.15 10.77
N LYS A 178 -8.39 19.59 11.91
CA LYS A 178 -7.61 20.33 12.91
C LYS A 178 -6.28 20.82 12.32
N GLU A 179 -5.70 20.01 11.45
CA GLU A 179 -4.46 20.26 10.75
C GLU A 179 -4.57 21.42 9.76
N ASP A 180 -5.74 21.59 9.12
CA ASP A 180 -5.96 22.72 8.22
C ASP A 180 -6.02 24.03 9.01
N PHE A 181 -6.66 24.03 10.18
CA PHE A 181 -6.66 25.20 11.08
C PHE A 181 -5.28 25.49 11.68
N GLU A 182 -4.51 24.46 12.00
CA GLU A 182 -3.11 24.60 12.46
C GLU A 182 -2.25 25.30 11.40
N LEU A 183 -2.43 24.95 10.11
CA LEU A 183 -1.75 25.61 9.00
C LEU A 183 -2.13 27.09 8.90
N LEU A 184 -3.40 27.43 9.08
CA LEU A 184 -3.86 28.84 9.08
C LEU A 184 -3.29 29.64 10.24
N TYR A 185 -3.24 29.08 11.45
CA TYR A 185 -2.62 29.74 12.60
C TYR A 185 -1.11 29.93 12.39
N HIS A 186 -0.44 28.96 11.76
CA HIS A 186 0.98 29.08 11.45
C HIS A 186 1.27 30.15 10.40
N ASP A 187 0.47 30.23 9.32
CA ASP A 187 0.59 31.30 8.33
C ASP A 187 0.34 32.67 8.96
N LEU A 188 -0.63 32.78 9.87
CA LEU A 188 -0.90 34.00 10.65
C LEU A 188 0.33 34.39 11.47
N GLU A 189 0.97 33.43 12.15
CA GLU A 189 2.17 33.68 12.96
C GLU A 189 3.36 34.14 12.10
N LEU A 190 3.58 33.52 10.94
CA LEU A 190 4.61 33.94 10.00
C LEU A 190 4.36 35.37 9.51
N TRP A 191 3.13 35.68 9.12
CA TRP A 191 2.74 37.03 8.72
C TRP A 191 2.96 38.04 9.86
N MET A 192 2.57 37.69 11.09
CA MET A 192 2.78 38.53 12.27
C MET A 192 4.26 38.82 12.53
N GLN A 193 5.13 37.82 12.38
CA GLN A 193 6.58 37.98 12.53
C GLN A 193 7.16 38.90 11.45
N GLU A 194 6.83 38.65 10.18
CA GLU A 194 7.27 39.47 9.05
C GLU A 194 6.83 40.94 9.20
N GLU A 195 5.58 41.15 9.59
CA GLU A 195 5.00 42.48 9.73
C GLU A 195 5.54 43.23 10.95
N THR A 196 5.72 42.52 12.07
CA THR A 196 6.38 43.06 13.27
C THR A 196 7.81 43.48 12.96
N GLU A 197 8.57 42.66 12.22
CA GLU A 197 9.91 43.01 11.77
C GLU A 197 9.92 44.23 10.85
N ARG A 198 8.99 44.30 9.90
CA ARG A 198 8.82 45.46 9.00
C ARG A 198 8.58 46.74 9.79
N ILE A 199 7.61 46.73 10.70
CA ILE A 199 7.28 47.87 11.56
C ILE A 199 8.48 48.28 12.42
N ASN A 200 9.18 47.30 13.01
CA ASN A 200 10.35 47.56 13.85
C ASN A 200 11.51 48.18 13.06
N ARG A 201 11.66 47.85 11.77
CA ARG A 201 12.69 48.43 10.88
C ARG A 201 12.30 49.83 10.40
N THR A 202 11.02 50.10 10.14
CA THR A 202 10.56 51.33 9.49
C THR A 202 10.16 52.45 10.46
N LEU A 203 9.59 52.10 11.62
CA LEU A 203 8.97 53.06 12.54
C LEU A 203 9.63 53.04 13.92
N THR A 204 9.69 54.20 14.58
CA THR A 204 10.21 54.36 15.93
C THR A 204 9.26 55.16 16.83
N GLY A 205 9.43 55.04 18.14
CA GLY A 205 8.68 55.80 19.15
C GLY A 205 7.17 55.54 19.14
N ALA A 206 6.37 56.61 19.22
CA ALA A 206 4.91 56.53 19.31
C ALA A 206 4.26 55.97 18.04
N LYS A 207 4.80 56.28 16.85
CA LYS A 207 4.27 55.78 15.57
C LYS A 207 4.41 54.27 15.45
N ARG A 208 5.53 53.70 15.94
CA ARG A 208 5.74 52.25 16.03
C ARG A 208 4.69 51.59 16.92
N LYS A 209 4.44 52.16 18.11
CA LYS A 209 3.44 51.62 19.05
C LYS A 209 2.04 51.63 18.44
N ALA A 210 1.65 52.73 17.77
CA ALA A 210 0.36 52.81 17.09
C ALA A 210 0.24 51.75 15.97
N ALA A 211 1.28 51.57 15.16
CA ALA A 211 1.29 50.54 14.11
C ALA A 211 1.23 49.11 14.68
N LEU A 212 1.91 48.83 15.78
CA LEU A 212 1.82 47.53 16.45
C LEU A 212 0.44 47.29 17.09
N CYS A 213 -0.24 48.33 17.59
CA CYS A 213 -1.61 48.19 18.06
C CYS A 213 -2.57 47.88 16.89
N ALA A 214 -2.45 48.58 15.76
CA ALA A 214 -3.25 48.29 14.57
C ALA A 214 -3.00 46.87 14.05
N LEU A 215 -1.75 46.41 14.04
CA LEU A 215 -1.40 45.03 13.68
C LEU A 215 -2.06 44.01 14.62
N LEU A 216 -2.08 44.28 15.92
CA LEU A 216 -2.76 43.44 16.90
C LEU A 216 -4.28 43.41 16.69
N GLU A 217 -4.90 44.53 16.32
CA GLU A 217 -6.32 44.59 15.97
C GLU A 217 -6.61 43.70 14.76
N GLU A 218 -5.82 43.81 13.68
CA GLU A 218 -5.93 42.93 12.50
C GLU A 218 -5.75 41.44 12.88
N GLU A 219 -4.78 41.12 13.75
CA GLU A 219 -4.59 39.76 14.25
C GLU A 219 -5.86 39.23 14.95
N THR A 220 -6.47 40.04 15.83
CA THR A 220 -7.68 39.63 16.55
C THR A 220 -8.86 39.37 15.63
N GLU A 221 -9.02 40.18 14.58
CA GLU A 221 -10.06 39.98 13.56
C GLU A 221 -9.84 38.67 12.79
N LEU A 222 -8.60 38.39 12.39
CA LEU A 222 -8.24 37.15 11.70
C LEU A 222 -8.45 35.92 12.60
N ILE A 223 -8.06 35.98 13.87
CA ILE A 223 -8.32 34.90 14.84
C ILE A 223 -9.81 34.67 15.01
N ALA A 224 -10.62 35.74 15.10
CA ALA A 224 -12.08 35.62 15.20
C ALA A 224 -12.68 34.96 13.95
N CYS A 225 -12.21 35.34 12.76
CA CYS A 225 -12.61 34.73 11.49
C CYS A 225 -12.26 33.23 11.43
N ILE A 226 -11.03 32.85 11.81
CA ILE A 226 -10.60 31.45 11.92
C ILE A 226 -11.50 30.70 12.92
N GLY A 227 -11.81 31.34 14.05
CA GLY A 227 -12.72 30.80 15.07
C GLY A 227 -14.11 30.48 14.53
N MET A 228 -14.69 31.37 13.72
CA MET A 228 -15.98 31.14 13.06
C MET A 228 -15.93 29.95 12.10
N HIS A 229 -14.91 29.88 11.24
CA HIS A 229 -14.72 28.72 10.35
C HIS A 229 -14.53 27.41 11.14
N LYS A 230 -13.85 27.46 12.30
CA LYS A 230 -13.68 26.31 13.18
C LYS A 230 -15.02 25.85 13.76
N LEU A 231 -15.93 26.76 14.11
CA LEU A 231 -17.28 26.42 14.57
C LEU A 231 -18.09 25.73 13.46
N ASP A 232 -18.12 26.32 12.25
CA ASP A 232 -18.84 25.76 11.11
C ASP A 232 -18.32 24.37 10.72
N ALA A 233 -16.98 24.23 10.63
CA ALA A 233 -16.35 22.95 10.35
C ALA A 233 -16.64 21.91 11.45
N ASN A 234 -16.66 22.32 12.72
CA ASN A 234 -17.02 21.43 13.82
C ASN A 234 -18.48 20.96 13.74
N LEU A 235 -19.42 21.84 13.37
CA LEU A 235 -20.82 21.45 13.17
C LEU A 235 -20.95 20.42 12.05
N GLU A 236 -20.32 20.65 10.89
CA GLU A 236 -20.32 19.67 9.80
C GLU A 236 -19.65 18.34 10.21
N ASN A 237 -18.49 18.41 10.87
CA ASN A 237 -17.73 17.24 11.28
C ASN A 237 -18.48 16.43 12.33
N GLN A 238 -19.21 17.07 13.25
CA GLN A 238 -20.09 16.39 14.20
C GLN A 238 -21.18 15.61 13.46
N GLN A 239 -21.81 16.21 12.45
CA GLN A 239 -22.83 15.52 11.65
C GLN A 239 -22.25 14.33 10.87
N LYS A 240 -21.07 14.50 10.26
CA LYS A 240 -20.34 13.41 9.58
C LYS A 240 -19.94 12.30 10.55
N ALA A 241 -19.48 12.65 11.75
CA ALA A 241 -19.09 11.70 12.79
C ALA A 241 -20.28 10.89 13.31
N ILE A 242 -21.45 11.52 13.47
CA ILE A 242 -22.71 10.83 13.83
C ILE A 242 -23.08 9.82 12.74
N LEU A 243 -23.12 10.25 11.47
CA LEU A 243 -23.43 9.34 10.37
C LEU A 243 -22.41 8.21 10.26
N HIS A 244 -21.12 8.50 10.42
CA HIS A 244 -20.08 7.48 10.39
C HIS A 244 -20.24 6.46 11.52
N LEU A 245 -20.57 6.90 12.74
CA LEU A 245 -20.87 6.03 13.88
C LEU A 245 -22.04 5.09 13.56
N LEU A 246 -23.15 5.64 13.03
CA LEU A 246 -24.33 4.86 12.67
C LEU A 246 -24.04 3.87 11.53
N HIS A 247 -23.28 4.30 10.51
CA HIS A 247 -22.81 3.42 9.45
C HIS A 247 -21.97 2.25 9.96
N LYS A 248 -21.10 2.52 10.94
CA LYS A 248 -20.28 1.47 11.55
C LYS A 248 -21.11 0.47 12.36
N CYS A 249 -22.23 0.90 12.94
CA CYS A 249 -23.20 -0.01 13.56
C CYS A 249 -23.93 -0.87 12.52
N ALA A 250 -24.27 -0.28 11.37
CA ALA A 250 -24.98 -0.92 10.26
C ALA A 250 -24.08 -1.82 9.38
N GLN A 251 -22.75 -1.80 9.59
CA GLN A 251 -21.81 -2.51 8.75
C GLN A 251 -21.87 -4.03 8.99
N ALA A 252 -21.93 -4.81 7.91
CA ALA A 252 -21.83 -6.26 7.97
C ALA A 252 -20.44 -6.69 8.47
N ARG A 253 -20.37 -7.83 9.16
CA ARG A 253 -19.08 -8.38 9.58
C ARG A 253 -18.37 -8.97 8.37
N THR A 254 -17.12 -8.57 8.16
CA THR A 254 -16.29 -9.07 7.06
C THR A 254 -15.07 -9.80 7.60
N TRP A 255 -14.77 -10.97 7.02
CA TRP A 255 -13.54 -11.70 7.30
C TRP A 255 -13.02 -12.37 6.03
N LYS A 256 -11.71 -12.59 5.99
CA LYS A 256 -11.07 -13.34 4.93
C LYS A 256 -11.18 -14.82 5.26
N ALA A 257 -11.91 -15.58 4.46
CA ALA A 257 -12.00 -17.02 4.60
C ALA A 257 -10.67 -17.70 4.19
N PHE A 258 -10.53 -18.99 4.52
CA PHE A 258 -9.32 -19.77 4.26
C PHE A 258 -8.97 -19.84 2.75
N ASP A 259 -9.97 -19.70 1.88
CA ASP A 259 -9.82 -19.61 0.43
C ASP A 259 -9.34 -18.24 -0.08
N GLY A 260 -9.09 -17.30 0.83
CA GLY A 260 -8.66 -15.95 0.52
C GLY A 260 -9.77 -14.99 0.07
N LYS A 261 -11.03 -15.44 -0.01
CA LYS A 261 -12.17 -14.60 -0.36
C LYS A 261 -12.67 -13.84 0.87
N ILE A 262 -13.15 -12.62 0.67
CA ILE A 262 -13.79 -11.84 1.73
C ILE A 262 -15.25 -12.27 1.78
N THR A 263 -15.70 -12.78 2.93
CA THR A 263 -17.10 -13.10 3.18
C THR A 263 -17.71 -12.03 4.06
N GLU A 264 -18.90 -11.56 3.70
CA GLU A 264 -19.68 -10.60 4.48
C GLU A 264 -20.89 -11.29 5.09
N MET A 265 -21.20 -11.00 6.35
CA MET A 265 -22.35 -11.57 7.06
C MET A 265 -23.06 -10.50 7.87
N ASP A 266 -24.37 -10.39 7.66
CA ASP A 266 -25.23 -9.61 8.52
C ASP A 266 -25.57 -10.38 9.80
N THR A 267 -25.42 -9.69 10.93
CA THR A 267 -25.84 -10.16 12.25
C THR A 267 -27.15 -9.48 12.62
N GLN A 268 -27.88 -10.02 13.61
CA GLN A 268 -29.04 -9.32 14.17
C GLN A 268 -28.70 -7.89 14.62
N ASN A 269 -27.49 -7.67 15.16
CA ASN A 269 -27.01 -6.35 15.55
C ASN A 269 -26.79 -5.41 14.34
N SER A 270 -26.22 -5.90 13.24
CA SER A 270 -26.01 -5.06 12.05
C SER A 270 -27.31 -4.76 11.32
N LEU A 271 -28.26 -5.71 11.29
CA LEU A 271 -29.62 -5.48 10.78
C LEU A 271 -30.34 -4.41 11.60
N ARG A 272 -30.33 -4.53 12.93
CA ARG A 272 -30.89 -3.50 13.82
C ARG A 272 -30.21 -2.14 13.63
N GLY A 273 -28.88 -2.14 13.44
CA GLY A 273 -28.13 -0.93 13.13
C GLY A 273 -28.55 -0.28 11.80
N LYS A 274 -28.87 -1.09 10.77
CA LYS A 274 -29.40 -0.61 9.48
C LYS A 274 -30.78 0.01 9.64
N GLU A 275 -31.70 -0.65 10.34
CA GLU A 275 -33.05 -0.12 10.63
C GLU A 275 -32.98 1.24 11.33
N LEU A 276 -32.19 1.35 12.41
CA LEU A 276 -32.03 2.59 13.17
C LEU A 276 -31.38 3.71 12.34
N LEU A 277 -30.41 3.37 11.48
CA LEU A 277 -29.77 4.32 10.57
C LEU A 277 -30.76 4.86 9.53
N GLU A 278 -31.61 4.00 8.96
CA GLU A 278 -32.64 4.40 8.00
C GLU A 278 -33.65 5.34 8.65
N ILE A 279 -34.18 5.00 9.83
CA ILE A 279 -35.10 5.86 10.58
C ILE A 279 -34.43 7.21 10.89
N TYR A 280 -33.17 7.21 11.34
CA TYR A 280 -32.44 8.45 11.65
C TYR A 280 -32.28 9.34 10.41
N ARG A 281 -31.94 8.76 9.26
CA ARG A 281 -31.86 9.49 7.99
C ARG A 281 -33.20 10.10 7.63
N SER A 282 -34.28 9.32 7.66
CA SER A 282 -35.62 9.78 7.32
C SER A 282 -36.13 10.89 8.24
N ILE A 283 -35.80 10.86 9.54
CA ILE A 283 -36.15 11.94 10.47
C ILE A 283 -35.38 13.22 10.16
N LYS A 284 -34.12 13.10 9.73
CA LYS A 284 -33.22 14.23 9.45
C LYS A 284 -33.48 14.88 8.08
N THR A 285 -34.03 14.13 7.11
CA THR A 285 -34.35 14.65 5.78
C THR A 285 -35.28 15.87 5.89
N LYS A 286 -34.89 16.97 5.24
CA LYS A 286 -35.70 18.19 5.14
C LYS A 286 -36.63 18.09 3.93
N ASP A 287 -37.71 18.87 3.94
CA ASP A 287 -38.62 19.05 2.80
C ASP A 287 -39.31 17.77 2.32
N ILE A 288 -39.77 16.94 3.26
CA ILE A 288 -40.58 15.74 2.96
C ILE A 288 -42.08 16.03 3.04
N PRO A 289 -42.91 15.48 2.14
CA PRO A 289 -44.36 15.60 2.19
C PRO A 289 -44.94 15.22 3.56
N LYS A 290 -46.04 15.88 3.96
CA LYS A 290 -46.68 15.66 5.27
C LYS A 290 -47.00 14.19 5.53
N ASP A 291 -47.53 13.48 4.54
CA ASP A 291 -47.91 12.06 4.68
C ASP A 291 -46.70 11.14 4.87
N GLU A 292 -45.60 11.43 4.18
CA GLU A 292 -44.33 10.71 4.34
C GLU A 292 -43.74 10.98 5.73
N ARG A 293 -43.77 12.25 6.18
CA ARG A 293 -43.32 12.62 7.53
C ARG A 293 -44.11 11.89 8.62
N ILE A 294 -45.43 11.84 8.49
CA ILE A 294 -46.29 11.10 9.44
C ILE A 294 -45.91 9.62 9.45
N SER A 295 -45.67 9.03 8.29
CA SER A 295 -45.24 7.62 8.17
C SER A 295 -43.89 7.37 8.87
N VAL A 296 -42.93 8.26 8.69
CA VAL A 296 -41.61 8.22 9.37
C VAL A 296 -41.77 8.35 10.89
N LEU A 297 -42.60 9.28 11.36
CA LEU A 297 -42.87 9.48 12.78
C LEU A 297 -43.56 8.28 13.42
N LEU A 298 -44.47 7.62 12.71
CA LEU A 298 -45.10 6.37 13.15
C LEU A 298 -44.09 5.21 13.22
N ALA A 299 -43.20 5.07 12.22
CA ALA A 299 -42.13 4.07 12.24
C ALA A 299 -41.18 4.28 13.44
N LEU A 300 -40.79 5.54 13.71
CA LEU A 300 -40.02 5.91 14.88
C LEU A 300 -40.76 5.56 16.18
N LYS A 301 -42.04 5.92 16.28
CA LYS A 301 -42.88 5.66 17.45
C LYS A 301 -42.98 4.16 17.75
N CYS A 302 -43.16 3.32 16.73
CA CYS A 302 -43.19 1.86 16.89
C CYS A 302 -41.84 1.32 17.39
N THR A 303 -40.73 1.77 16.80
CA THR A 303 -39.37 1.32 17.16
C THR A 303 -39.00 1.68 18.61
N VAL A 304 -39.36 2.89 19.04
CA VAL A 304 -39.04 3.39 20.38
C VAL A 304 -39.93 2.79 21.46
N LYS A 305 -41.16 2.35 21.11
CA LYS A 305 -42.09 1.68 22.04
C LYS A 305 -41.68 0.27 22.46
N GLU A 306 -40.70 -0.33 21.79
CA GLU A 306 -40.16 -1.65 22.18
C GLU A 306 -39.57 -1.65 23.60
N HIS A 307 -39.15 -0.48 24.10
CA HIS A 307 -38.61 -0.32 25.44
C HIS A 307 -39.30 0.84 26.19
N GLU A 308 -39.90 0.54 27.34
CA GLU A 308 -40.54 1.56 28.17
C GLU A 308 -39.54 2.19 29.14
N CYS A 309 -39.14 3.44 28.88
CA CYS A 309 -38.33 4.24 29.79
C CYS A 309 -38.64 5.73 29.64
N LYS A 310 -38.08 6.56 30.52
CA LYS A 310 -38.33 8.02 30.51
C LYS A 310 -37.95 8.67 29.17
N LEU A 311 -36.85 8.22 28.56
CA LEU A 311 -36.38 8.74 27.26
C LEU A 311 -37.38 8.40 26.15
N THR A 312 -37.86 7.15 26.09
CA THR A 312 -38.79 6.71 25.05
C THR A 312 -40.16 7.37 25.19
N GLN A 313 -40.63 7.58 26.42
CA GLN A 313 -41.85 8.35 26.71
C GLN A 313 -41.74 9.81 26.26
N GLU A 314 -40.59 10.46 26.48
CA GLU A 314 -40.36 11.82 26.01
C GLU A 314 -40.35 11.92 24.48
N ILE A 315 -39.67 10.99 23.80
CA ILE A 315 -39.66 10.92 22.34
C ILE A 315 -41.09 10.75 21.81
N VAL A 316 -41.87 9.83 22.37
CA VAL A 316 -43.26 9.58 21.97
C VAL A 316 -44.13 10.82 22.16
N ALA A 317 -44.01 11.52 23.29
CA ALA A 317 -44.78 12.75 23.55
C ALA A 317 -44.44 13.87 22.56
N LEU A 318 -43.17 14.01 22.16
CA LEU A 318 -42.75 14.97 21.16
C LEU A 318 -43.22 14.61 19.75
N ILE A 319 -43.24 13.31 19.40
CA ILE A 319 -43.80 12.83 18.14
C ILE A 319 -45.29 13.15 18.06
N ASP A 320 -46.05 12.85 19.12
CA ASP A 320 -47.49 13.12 19.16
C ASP A 320 -47.79 14.61 19.06
N ARG A 321 -46.92 15.44 19.67
CA ARG A 321 -46.97 16.90 19.52
C ARG A 321 -46.65 17.37 18.10
N GLU A 322 -45.66 16.79 17.42
CA GLU A 322 -45.35 17.12 16.02
C GLU A 322 -46.54 16.77 15.12
N MET A 323 -47.13 15.59 15.31
CA MET A 323 -48.29 15.13 14.55
C MET A 323 -49.53 16.04 14.76
N ASP A 324 -49.83 16.43 16.00
CA ASP A 324 -50.93 17.36 16.31
C ASP A 324 -50.70 18.74 15.65
N LEU A 325 -49.50 19.31 15.78
CA LEU A 325 -49.18 20.61 15.16
C LEU A 325 -49.21 20.56 13.64
N MET A 326 -48.80 19.45 13.02
CA MET A 326 -48.91 19.25 11.58
C MET A 326 -50.37 19.14 11.12
N SER A 327 -51.22 18.46 11.89
CA SER A 327 -52.66 18.35 11.58
C SER A 327 -53.37 19.71 11.63
N ARG A 328 -52.83 20.66 12.41
CA ARG A 328 -53.27 22.06 12.50
C ARG A 328 -52.60 22.98 11.48
N GLU A 329 -51.87 22.43 10.52
CA GLU A 329 -51.21 23.16 9.44
C GLU A 329 -50.21 24.24 9.90
N VAL A 330 -49.54 24.02 11.03
CA VAL A 330 -48.44 24.89 11.48
C VAL A 330 -47.31 24.90 10.44
N LYS A 331 -46.78 26.10 10.14
CA LYS A 331 -45.66 26.28 9.20
C LYS A 331 -44.43 25.49 9.63
N GLU A 332 -43.73 24.89 8.66
CA GLU A 332 -42.59 24.02 8.92
C GLU A 332 -41.42 24.70 9.65
N CYS A 333 -41.17 25.98 9.37
CA CYS A 333 -40.13 26.77 10.04
C CYS A 333 -40.34 26.84 11.57
N ASN A 334 -41.60 26.79 12.04
CA ASN A 334 -41.92 26.81 13.47
C ASN A 334 -41.73 25.44 14.15
N LEU A 335 -41.53 24.37 13.36
CA LEU A 335 -41.33 23.01 13.85
C LEU A 335 -39.84 22.62 13.91
N GLU A 336 -38.92 23.45 13.41
CA GLU A 336 -37.49 23.14 13.32
C GLU A 336 -36.89 22.71 14.67
N GLY A 337 -37.10 23.50 15.73
CA GLY A 337 -36.59 23.17 17.07
C GLY A 337 -37.21 21.88 17.65
N LEU A 338 -38.48 21.59 17.34
CA LEU A 338 -39.13 20.34 17.76
C LEU A 338 -38.52 19.15 17.03
N ARG A 339 -38.34 19.26 15.71
CA ARG A 339 -37.73 18.24 14.85
C ARG A 339 -36.28 17.96 15.26
N GLU A 340 -35.49 19.00 15.55
CA GLU A 340 -34.12 18.86 16.06
C GLU A 340 -34.07 18.16 17.41
N ARG A 341 -35.00 18.48 18.32
CA ARG A 341 -35.10 17.82 19.63
C ARG A 341 -35.43 16.34 19.47
N ILE A 342 -36.42 15.98 18.64
CA ILE A 342 -36.76 14.58 18.36
C ILE A 342 -35.56 13.83 17.78
N CYS A 343 -34.88 14.41 16.79
CA CYS A 343 -33.68 13.82 16.18
C CYS A 343 -32.55 13.63 17.21
N THR A 344 -32.35 14.59 18.10
CA THR A 344 -31.32 14.53 19.15
C THR A 344 -31.63 13.46 20.20
N LEU A 345 -32.88 13.38 20.68
CA LEU A 345 -33.29 12.34 21.63
C LEU A 345 -33.24 10.95 21.00
N PHE A 346 -33.63 10.82 19.72
CA PHE A 346 -33.50 9.56 19.01
C PHE A 346 -32.04 9.15 18.84
N LEU A 347 -31.12 10.10 18.60
CA LEU A 347 -29.68 9.81 18.60
C LEU A 347 -29.19 9.34 19.98
N GLN A 348 -29.72 9.88 21.09
CA GLN A 348 -29.42 9.37 22.43
C GLN A 348 -29.93 7.95 22.60
N PHE A 349 -31.14 7.65 22.13
CA PHE A 349 -31.71 6.30 22.12
C PHE A 349 -30.79 5.32 21.37
N ILE A 350 -30.33 5.66 20.16
CA ILE A 350 -29.42 4.79 19.38
C ILE A 350 -28.07 4.57 20.08
N LYS A 351 -27.62 5.51 20.91
CA LYS A 351 -26.34 5.40 21.64
C LYS A 351 -26.39 4.52 22.88
N ILE A 352 -27.58 4.06 23.29
CA ILE A 352 -27.74 3.20 24.46
C ILE A 352 -27.55 1.73 24.02
N PRO A 353 -26.57 1.00 24.59
CA PRO A 353 -26.29 -0.40 24.21
C PRO A 353 -27.47 -1.36 24.38
N GLU A 354 -28.38 -1.08 25.30
CA GLU A 354 -29.59 -1.88 25.54
C GLU A 354 -30.54 -1.86 24.33
N PHE A 355 -30.61 -0.73 23.62
CA PHE A 355 -31.50 -0.53 22.46
C PHE A 355 -30.79 -0.79 21.12
N ASN A 356 -29.46 -0.63 21.11
CA ASN A 356 -28.59 -0.90 19.97
C ASN A 356 -27.32 -1.64 20.42
N PRO A 357 -27.35 -2.98 20.48
CA PRO A 357 -26.21 -3.77 20.95
C PRO A 357 -24.94 -3.60 20.09
N GLY A 358 -25.08 -3.18 18.82
CA GLY A 358 -23.95 -2.89 17.92
C GLY A 358 -23.09 -1.70 18.36
N ILE A 359 -23.60 -0.80 19.22
CA ILE A 359 -22.89 0.41 19.64
C ILE A 359 -21.86 0.16 20.75
N ALA A 360 -21.99 -0.91 21.53
CA ALA A 360 -21.25 -1.10 22.78
C ALA A 360 -19.72 -1.06 22.60
N GLY A 361 -19.21 -1.58 21.49
CA GLY A 361 -17.77 -1.53 21.15
C GLY A 361 -17.31 -0.25 20.46
N LEU A 362 -18.22 0.67 20.14
CA LEU A 362 -17.94 1.91 19.42
C LEU A 362 -17.97 3.14 20.33
N LEU A 363 -18.54 3.03 21.52
CA LEU A 363 -18.52 4.09 22.53
C LEU A 363 -17.13 4.26 23.13
N LYS A 364 -16.74 5.52 23.38
CA LYS A 364 -15.44 5.85 23.98
C LYS A 364 -15.33 5.42 25.44
N ALA A 365 -16.45 5.40 26.16
CA ALA A 365 -16.51 4.96 27.55
C ALA A 365 -16.87 3.47 27.59
N PRO A 366 -16.08 2.62 28.27
CA PRO A 366 -16.47 1.25 28.54
C PRO A 366 -17.79 1.22 29.34
N PRO A 367 -18.67 0.24 29.09
CA PRO A 367 -19.91 0.09 29.86
C PRO A 367 -19.66 -0.27 31.34
N ASP A 368 -18.47 -0.78 31.69
CA ASP A 368 -18.07 -1.12 33.05
C ASP A 368 -17.20 0.00 33.67
N PRO A 369 -17.70 0.73 34.70
CA PRO A 369 -16.98 1.80 35.36
C PRO A 369 -15.67 1.36 36.02
N LEU A 370 -15.56 0.09 36.44
CA LEU A 370 -14.39 -0.42 37.16
C LEU A 370 -13.15 -0.55 36.25
N LYS A 371 -13.37 -0.69 34.93
CA LYS A 371 -12.29 -0.73 33.93
C LYS A 371 -11.68 0.64 33.66
N LEU A 372 -12.38 1.72 33.98
CA LEU A 372 -11.86 3.07 33.84
C LEU A 372 -10.72 3.31 34.83
N TYR A 373 -10.91 3.02 36.12
CA TYR A 373 -9.98 3.40 37.20
C TYR A 373 -8.52 2.92 37.05
N LYS A 374 -8.26 1.86 36.28
CA LYS A 374 -6.90 1.30 36.15
C LYS A 374 -5.99 2.08 35.20
N ASN A 375 -6.54 2.89 34.27
CA ASN A 375 -5.78 3.52 33.17
C ASN A 375 -6.11 5.02 32.98
N VAL A 376 -6.49 5.71 34.05
CA VAL A 376 -6.84 7.14 33.99
C VAL A 376 -5.76 7.97 34.69
N TYR A 377 -5.38 9.07 34.05
CA TYR A 377 -4.39 10.02 34.54
C TYR A 377 -4.97 11.41 34.64
N PHE A 378 -4.43 12.20 35.56
CA PHE A 378 -4.88 13.56 35.81
C PHE A 378 -4.13 14.57 34.94
N CYS A 379 -4.86 15.40 34.21
CA CYS A 379 -4.28 16.53 33.49
C CYS A 379 -4.25 17.78 34.38
N HIS A 380 -3.05 18.30 34.64
CA HIS A 380 -2.85 19.50 35.47
C HIS A 380 -3.34 20.81 34.83
N SER A 381 -3.66 20.82 33.54
CA SER A 381 -4.09 22.05 32.84
C SER A 381 -5.60 22.19 32.69
N CYS A 382 -6.33 21.07 32.55
CA CYS A 382 -7.79 21.10 32.45
C CYS A 382 -8.50 20.41 33.60
N GLU A 383 -7.75 19.91 34.59
CA GLU A 383 -8.23 19.27 35.81
C GLU A 383 -9.14 18.04 35.55
N LYS A 384 -9.00 17.43 34.37
CA LYS A 384 -9.77 16.24 33.96
C LYS A 384 -8.96 14.97 34.10
N TYR A 385 -9.64 13.92 34.53
CA TYR A 385 -9.18 12.55 34.50
C TYR A 385 -9.41 11.96 33.10
N LEU A 386 -8.34 11.59 32.40
CA LEU A 386 -8.37 11.12 31.01
C LEU A 386 -7.59 9.81 30.84
N ALA A 387 -7.92 9.03 29.83
CA ALA A 387 -7.22 7.78 29.53
C ALA A 387 -5.74 8.04 29.14
N SER A 388 -4.87 7.04 29.35
CA SER A 388 -3.45 7.09 28.97
C SER A 388 -3.21 7.54 27.52
N THR A 389 -4.08 7.14 26.59
CA THR A 389 -4.02 7.46 25.16
C THR A 389 -4.21 8.94 24.85
N GLU A 390 -4.84 9.70 25.75
CA GLU A 390 -5.11 11.13 25.59
C GLU A 390 -3.92 12.01 26.01
N PHE A 391 -2.84 11.42 26.51
CA PHE A 391 -1.62 12.13 26.83
C PHE A 391 -0.57 11.94 25.73
N LEU A 392 0.25 12.97 25.54
CA LEU A 392 1.53 12.83 24.84
C LEU A 392 2.56 12.54 25.91
N LEU A 393 3.42 11.56 25.65
CA LEU A 393 4.60 11.31 26.46
C LEU A 393 5.81 11.78 25.66
N PRO A 394 6.25 13.04 25.83
CA PRO A 394 7.48 13.50 25.23
C PRO A 394 8.63 12.62 25.67
N ALA A 395 9.57 12.34 24.77
CA ALA A 395 10.66 11.42 25.05
C ALA A 395 11.65 11.90 26.12
N ASN A 396 11.53 13.15 26.56
CA ASN A 396 12.33 13.76 27.62
C ASN A 396 11.58 13.90 28.97
N SER A 397 10.27 13.62 29.03
CA SER A 397 9.47 13.84 30.24
C SER A 397 9.34 12.58 31.09
N ARG A 398 9.66 12.69 32.37
CA ARG A 398 9.45 11.62 33.37
C ARG A 398 8.05 11.63 33.99
N THR A 399 7.27 12.68 33.75
CA THR A 399 5.95 12.86 34.35
C THR A 399 4.88 12.98 33.27
N ILE A 400 3.69 12.50 33.60
CA ILE A 400 2.49 12.65 32.77
C ILE A 400 2.04 14.10 32.94
N GLY A 401 2.26 14.87 31.89
CA GLY A 401 2.03 16.31 31.87
C GLY A 401 0.62 16.67 31.47
N ARG A 402 0.52 17.41 30.36
CA ARG A 402 -0.74 17.94 29.82
C ARG A 402 -1.36 16.94 28.85
N CYS A 403 -2.69 16.90 28.77
CA CYS A 403 -3.37 16.11 27.75
C CYS A 403 -3.19 16.70 26.35
N ARG A 404 -3.43 15.90 25.31
CA ARG A 404 -3.35 16.28 23.89
C ARG A 404 -4.15 17.54 23.58
N SER A 405 -5.36 17.65 24.13
CA SER A 405 -6.21 18.83 23.91
C SER A 405 -5.59 20.10 24.49
N CYS A 406 -5.05 20.05 25.72
CA CYS A 406 -4.39 21.20 26.33
C CYS A 406 -3.08 21.55 25.62
N TYR A 407 -2.36 20.54 25.13
CA TYR A 407 -1.15 20.75 24.33
C TYR A 407 -1.47 21.46 23.00
N GLN A 408 -2.50 21.01 22.29
CA GLN A 408 -2.98 21.65 21.06
C GLN A 408 -3.41 23.10 21.30
N LEU A 409 -4.19 23.35 22.36
CA LEU A 409 -4.62 24.69 22.72
C LEU A 409 -3.44 25.61 23.08
N ASP A 410 -2.43 25.09 23.79
CA ASP A 410 -1.22 25.87 24.14
C ASP A 410 -0.40 26.20 22.87
N ASN A 411 -0.33 25.29 21.90
CA ASN A 411 0.29 25.57 20.60
C ASN A 411 -0.49 26.66 19.86
N GLU A 412 -1.81 26.48 19.66
CA GLU A 412 -2.67 27.47 18.98
C GLU A 412 -2.57 28.87 19.64
N ALA A 413 -2.44 28.93 20.97
CA ALA A 413 -2.41 30.19 21.70
C ALA A 413 -1.04 30.86 21.78
N ARG A 414 0.07 30.10 21.74
CA ARG A 414 1.42 30.65 22.01
C ARG A 414 2.38 30.56 20.85
N LYS A 415 2.49 29.39 20.23
CA LYS A 415 3.60 29.08 19.32
C LYS A 415 3.17 28.98 17.87
N ARG A 416 1.94 28.50 17.64
CA ARG A 416 1.32 28.31 16.32
C ARG A 416 2.26 27.56 15.37
N GLU A 417 2.95 26.54 15.89
CA GLU A 417 3.81 25.65 15.08
C GLU A 417 2.91 24.74 14.24
N ALA A 418 3.29 24.50 12.98
CA ALA A 418 2.60 23.56 12.09
C ALA A 418 3.33 22.21 12.00
N TYR A 419 2.69 21.17 12.51
CA TYR A 419 3.25 19.81 12.55
C TYR A 419 2.91 18.94 11.34
N LEU A 420 2.10 19.42 10.39
CA LEU A 420 1.61 18.61 9.25
C LEU A 420 2.75 17.94 8.47
N LYS A 421 3.78 18.70 8.11
CA LYS A 421 4.92 18.20 7.30
C LYS A 421 5.73 17.16 8.08
N TYR A 422 5.98 17.42 9.36
CA TYR A 422 6.63 16.49 10.28
C TYR A 422 5.83 15.20 10.44
N ARG A 423 4.49 15.28 10.48
CA ARG A 423 3.63 14.09 10.56
C ARG A 423 3.77 13.20 9.34
N LEU A 424 3.83 13.79 8.14
CA LEU A 424 4.03 13.02 6.91
C LEU A 424 5.36 12.27 6.94
N ILE A 425 6.44 12.92 7.38
CA ILE A 425 7.75 12.28 7.55
C ILE A 425 7.68 11.14 8.57
N LEU A 426 6.97 11.32 9.70
CA LEU A 426 6.80 10.28 10.72
C LEU A 426 5.99 9.08 10.20
N GLU A 427 4.94 9.33 9.42
CA GLU A 427 4.11 8.29 8.82
C GLU A 427 4.90 7.49 7.78
N ASP A 428 5.68 8.16 6.93
CA ASP A 428 6.53 7.52 5.94
C ASP A 428 7.64 6.70 6.61
N LEU A 429 8.25 7.23 7.68
CA LEU A 429 9.22 6.51 8.50
C LEU A 429 8.60 5.26 9.16
N ARG A 430 7.39 5.37 9.72
CA ARG A 430 6.72 4.21 10.35
C ARG A 430 6.38 3.14 9.31
N LYS A 431 5.99 3.52 8.10
CA LYS A 431 5.73 2.58 7.01
C LYS A 431 7.00 1.87 6.58
N SER A 432 8.08 2.61 6.32
CA SER A 432 9.35 2.01 5.89
C SER A 432 9.93 1.08 6.95
N GLU A 433 9.73 1.37 8.23
CA GLU A 433 10.18 0.52 9.34
C GLU A 433 9.39 -0.78 9.47
N VAL A 434 8.08 -0.77 9.19
CA VAL A 434 7.27 -2.00 9.13
C VAL A 434 7.74 -2.94 8.03
N ASP A 435 8.24 -2.40 6.91
CA ASP A 435 8.72 -3.19 5.77
C ASP A 435 9.98 -4.02 6.09
N TYR A 436 10.77 -3.64 7.10
CA TYR A 436 11.96 -4.39 7.52
C TYR A 436 11.64 -5.67 8.31
N GLN A 437 10.43 -5.81 8.85
CA GLN A 437 9.97 -6.99 9.62
C GLN A 437 10.91 -7.43 10.77
N ASP A 438 11.64 -6.47 11.36
CA ASP A 438 12.63 -6.71 12.42
C ASP A 438 12.11 -6.39 13.83
N ASP A 439 10.80 -6.28 14.00
CA ASP A 439 10.11 -5.90 15.24
C ASP A 439 10.64 -4.58 15.85
N SER A 440 11.01 -3.59 15.04
CA SER A 440 11.46 -2.29 15.52
C SER A 440 10.36 -1.57 16.33
N LYS A 441 10.67 -1.23 17.58
CA LYS A 441 9.68 -0.62 18.51
C LYS A 441 9.94 0.85 18.79
N ILE A 442 11.18 1.30 18.62
CA ILE A 442 11.62 2.65 18.96
C ILE A 442 10.87 3.71 18.15
N VAL A 443 10.61 3.45 16.86
CA VAL A 443 9.93 4.38 15.94
C VAL A 443 8.50 4.72 16.42
N PHE A 444 7.83 3.76 17.06
CA PHE A 444 6.47 3.93 17.55
C PHE A 444 6.40 4.66 18.90
N LEU A 445 7.52 4.73 19.63
CA LEU A 445 7.63 5.53 20.85
C LEU A 445 7.76 7.02 20.55
N VAL A 446 8.44 7.38 19.45
CA VAL A 446 8.65 8.77 19.02
C VAL A 446 7.31 9.43 18.67
N GLN A 447 6.99 10.53 19.35
CA GLN A 447 5.81 11.34 19.08
C GLN A 447 6.11 12.48 18.09
N LEU A 448 5.06 13.17 17.67
CA LEU A 448 5.18 14.26 16.69
C LEU A 448 6.08 15.42 17.16
N PRO A 449 6.01 15.90 18.42
CA PRO A 449 6.92 16.94 18.91
C PRO A 449 8.38 16.48 19.01
N ASP A 450 8.60 15.19 19.28
CA ASP A 450 9.93 14.59 19.33
C ASP A 450 10.58 14.60 17.95
N LEU A 451 9.82 14.24 16.90
CA LEU A 451 10.30 14.30 15.53
C LEU A 451 10.54 15.74 15.06
N HIS A 452 9.67 16.67 15.43
CA HIS A 452 9.84 18.10 15.17
C HIS A 452 11.18 18.59 15.75
N TYR A 453 11.44 18.31 17.03
CA TYR A 453 12.71 18.66 17.67
C TYR A 453 13.91 18.03 16.96
N LEU A 454 13.81 16.76 16.55
CA LEU A 454 14.87 16.07 15.82
C LEU A 454 15.17 16.78 14.49
N ILE A 455 14.15 17.12 13.70
CA ILE A 455 14.34 17.76 12.39
C ILE A 455 14.88 19.19 12.54
N GLU A 456 14.28 20.00 13.41
CA GLU A 456 14.65 21.42 13.54
C GLU A 456 15.97 21.62 14.29
N ASN A 457 16.14 21.00 15.46
CA ASN A 457 17.24 21.34 16.35
C ASN A 457 18.48 20.45 16.16
N ILE A 458 18.31 19.24 15.63
CA ILE A 458 19.43 18.31 15.40
C ILE A 458 19.84 18.33 13.93
N TRP A 459 18.86 18.37 13.01
CA TRP A 459 19.11 18.36 11.57
C TRP A 459 19.01 19.72 10.88
N ASN A 460 18.55 20.78 11.55
CA ASN A 460 18.41 22.14 11.00
C ASN A 460 17.50 22.22 9.77
N CYS A 461 16.48 21.36 9.69
CA CYS A 461 15.55 21.28 8.54
C CYS A 461 16.24 21.08 7.19
N GLN A 462 17.41 20.45 7.16
CA GLN A 462 18.21 20.29 5.95
C GLN A 462 18.64 18.84 5.75
N SER A 463 18.68 18.40 4.49
CA SER A 463 19.38 17.17 4.12
C SER A 463 20.83 17.23 4.58
N ALA A 464 21.32 16.11 5.11
CA ALA A 464 22.70 15.96 5.50
C ALA A 464 23.69 16.11 4.34
N LEU A 465 23.30 15.73 3.12
CA LEU A 465 24.18 15.67 1.95
C LEU A 465 24.09 16.93 1.08
N SER A 466 22.91 17.22 0.52
CA SER A 466 22.70 18.38 -0.36
C SER A 466 22.39 19.70 0.36
N ALA A 467 22.18 19.67 1.68
CA ALA A 467 21.64 20.81 2.44
C ALA A 467 20.27 21.32 1.91
N TYR A 468 19.54 20.49 1.17
CA TYR A 468 18.20 20.81 0.68
C TYR A 468 17.21 20.94 1.85
N ASN A 469 16.34 21.96 1.81
CA ASN A 469 15.53 22.40 2.95
C ASN A 469 14.01 22.24 2.78
N ASP A 470 13.55 21.66 1.67
CA ASP A 470 12.13 21.42 1.46
C ASP A 470 11.67 20.17 2.23
N LEU A 471 10.94 20.38 3.33
CA LEU A 471 10.40 19.31 4.18
C LEU A 471 9.50 18.30 3.43
N TYR A 472 8.95 18.64 2.25
CA TYR A 472 8.15 17.70 1.46
C TYR A 472 8.94 16.60 0.75
N ASP A 473 10.23 16.83 0.56
CA ASP A 473 11.13 15.92 -0.12
C ASP A 473 12.10 15.22 0.83
N LEU A 474 12.15 15.68 2.09
CA LEU A 474 12.98 15.12 3.13
C LEU A 474 12.35 13.88 3.76
N VAL A 475 13.17 12.87 4.00
CA VAL A 475 12.82 11.59 4.61
C VAL A 475 13.87 11.22 5.64
N MET A 476 13.44 10.61 6.74
CA MET A 476 14.36 9.99 7.69
C MET A 476 14.55 8.52 7.37
N VAL A 477 15.80 8.09 7.31
CA VAL A 477 16.17 6.69 7.12
C VAL A 477 17.21 6.25 8.15
N ARG A 478 17.35 4.93 8.32
CA ARG A 478 18.41 4.34 9.15
C ARG A 478 19.78 4.79 8.65
N TRP A 479 20.63 5.26 9.55
CA TRP A 479 22.04 5.52 9.22
C TRP A 479 22.80 4.21 9.00
N ASP A 480 22.73 3.30 9.96
CA ASP A 480 23.18 1.91 9.83
C ASP A 480 21.98 0.99 9.64
N LYS A 481 21.93 0.31 8.49
CA LYS A 481 20.84 -0.60 8.10
C LYS A 481 20.74 -1.82 8.98
N GLN A 482 21.86 -2.25 9.58
CA GLN A 482 21.90 -3.46 10.40
C GLN A 482 21.26 -3.26 11.77
N ARG A 483 21.07 -2.00 12.18
CA ARG A 483 20.48 -1.63 13.46
C ARG A 483 19.08 -1.09 13.24
N GLU A 484 18.20 -1.32 14.20
CA GLU A 484 16.87 -0.70 14.18
C GLU A 484 16.97 0.82 14.11
N TRP A 485 15.94 1.46 13.57
CA TRP A 485 15.89 2.91 13.56
C TRP A 485 15.79 3.45 14.98
N SER A 486 16.57 4.50 15.25
CA SER A 486 16.47 5.27 16.48
C SER A 486 16.87 6.72 16.20
N PRO A 487 16.53 7.67 17.09
CA PRO A 487 16.97 9.05 16.95
C PRO A 487 18.51 9.21 16.87
N TRP A 488 19.28 8.23 17.35
CA TRP A 488 20.75 8.17 17.27
C TRP A 488 21.27 7.15 16.24
N ASN A 489 20.40 6.63 15.37
CA ASN A 489 20.72 5.81 14.20
C ASN A 489 19.89 6.27 13.00
N THR A 490 19.81 7.58 12.79
CA THR A 490 18.96 8.20 11.76
C THR A 490 19.77 9.17 10.91
N ILE A 491 19.35 9.38 9.67
CA ILE A 491 19.84 10.46 8.81
C ILE A 491 18.68 11.10 8.06
N LEU A 492 18.68 12.43 7.99
CA LEU A 492 17.72 13.20 7.21
C LEU A 492 18.29 13.46 5.81
N LEU A 493 17.59 12.97 4.78
CA LEU A 493 18.02 13.00 3.38
C LEU A 493 16.84 13.34 2.47
N THR A 494 17.09 13.74 1.22
CA THR A 494 16.03 13.75 0.20
C THR A 494 15.64 12.32 -0.18
N LYS A 495 14.48 12.12 -0.81
CA LYS A 495 14.04 10.78 -1.27
C LYS A 495 15.09 10.07 -2.14
N GLU A 496 15.69 10.80 -3.08
CA GLU A 496 16.72 10.28 -3.98
C GLU A 496 18.01 9.91 -3.25
N GLU A 497 18.44 10.78 -2.34
CA GLU A 497 19.62 10.54 -1.50
C GLU A 497 19.39 9.35 -0.57
N ALA A 498 18.18 9.21 -0.02
CA ALA A 498 17.78 8.08 0.80
C ALA A 498 17.85 6.77 -0.01
N ASP A 499 17.32 6.75 -1.24
CA ASP A 499 17.41 5.58 -2.12
C ASP A 499 18.86 5.22 -2.47
N ALA A 500 19.72 6.21 -2.69
CA ALA A 500 21.14 6.00 -2.92
C ALA A 500 21.82 5.45 -1.66
N HIS A 501 21.57 6.05 -0.50
CA HIS A 501 22.08 5.62 0.80
C HIS A 501 21.65 4.17 1.11
N LEU A 502 20.40 3.83 0.82
CA LEU A 502 19.83 2.50 1.00
C LEU A 502 20.41 1.43 0.06
N LYS A 503 21.16 1.80 -0.97
CA LYS A 503 21.92 0.86 -1.83
C LYS A 503 23.37 0.63 -1.36
N LEU A 504 23.89 1.44 -0.44
CA LEU A 504 25.27 1.33 0.03
C LEU A 504 25.51 0.11 0.93
N CYS A 505 26.57 -0.66 0.67
CA CYS A 505 26.92 -1.82 1.51
C CYS A 505 27.83 -1.47 2.70
N ASN A 506 28.69 -0.45 2.58
CA ASN A 506 29.68 -0.07 3.61
C ASN A 506 29.79 1.45 3.77
N LEU A 507 29.26 1.98 4.87
CA LEU A 507 29.24 3.43 5.15
C LEU A 507 30.66 4.02 5.27
N GLN A 508 31.57 3.33 5.93
CA GLN A 508 32.96 3.78 6.19
C GLN A 508 33.81 3.87 4.91
N LYS A 509 33.43 3.17 3.85
CA LYS A 509 34.13 3.22 2.55
C LYS A 509 33.52 4.26 1.61
N THR A 510 32.24 4.57 1.77
CA THR A 510 31.52 5.48 0.88
C THR A 510 31.55 6.93 1.36
N TYR A 511 31.40 7.16 2.67
CA TYR A 511 31.44 8.51 3.23
C TYR A 511 32.81 8.87 3.77
N GLU A 512 33.20 10.13 3.60
CA GLU A 512 34.45 10.64 4.15
C GLU A 512 34.39 10.74 5.68
N ALA A 513 35.53 10.51 6.35
CA ALA A 513 35.63 10.53 7.81
C ALA A 513 35.10 11.82 8.49
N PRO A 514 35.34 13.04 7.95
CA PRO A 514 34.79 14.26 8.53
C PRO A 514 33.26 14.29 8.52
N PHE A 515 32.64 13.73 7.48
CA PHE A 515 31.18 13.65 7.37
C PHE A 515 30.62 12.66 8.40
N ILE A 516 31.23 11.47 8.53
CA ILE A 516 30.84 10.48 9.54
C ILE A 516 30.91 11.09 10.94
N PHE A 517 32.00 11.78 11.26
CA PHE A 517 32.16 12.46 12.55
C PHE A 517 31.05 13.49 12.80
N LYS A 518 30.67 14.28 11.78
CA LYS A 518 29.56 15.25 11.89
C LYS A 518 28.22 14.55 12.20
N ILE A 519 27.97 13.40 11.58
CA ILE A 519 26.76 12.59 11.84
C ILE A 519 26.78 12.01 13.25
N GLU A 520 27.91 11.47 13.69
CA GLU A 520 28.07 10.96 15.06
C GLU A 520 27.83 12.05 16.11
N GLN A 521 28.31 13.28 15.89
CA GLN A 521 28.03 14.41 16.78
C GLN A 521 26.52 14.72 16.88
N LYS A 522 25.80 14.64 15.76
CA LYS A 522 24.33 14.79 15.75
C LYS A 522 23.66 13.64 16.50
N HIS A 523 24.11 12.40 16.32
CA HIS A 523 23.60 11.24 17.05
C HIS A 523 23.85 11.31 18.55
N ILE A 524 25.00 11.84 18.99
CA ILE A 524 25.29 12.07 20.40
C ILE A 524 24.31 13.08 20.99
N ARG A 525 24.05 14.20 20.28
CA ARG A 525 23.04 15.18 20.69
C ARG A 525 21.65 14.56 20.80
N ALA A 526 21.27 13.75 19.81
CA ALA A 526 20.01 13.01 19.83
C ALA A 526 19.93 12.07 21.02
N LYS A 527 20.97 11.28 21.29
CA LYS A 527 21.02 10.33 22.40
C LYS A 527 20.86 11.00 23.76
N ASN A 528 21.41 12.20 23.92
CA ASN A 528 21.25 12.98 25.16
C ASN A 528 19.82 13.48 25.36
N TYR A 529 19.17 13.96 24.30
CA TYR A 529 17.78 14.41 24.37
C TYR A 529 16.79 13.25 24.57
N PHE A 530 17.00 12.14 23.85
CA PHE A 530 16.14 10.96 23.82
C PHE A 530 16.54 9.86 24.82
N ALA A 531 17.26 10.21 25.89
CA ALA A 531 17.88 9.26 26.80
C ALA A 531 16.88 8.31 27.51
N GLN A 532 15.59 8.63 27.54
CA GLN A 532 14.56 7.80 28.18
C GLN A 532 13.98 6.72 27.26
N ILE A 533 14.09 6.89 25.94
CA ILE A 533 13.54 5.95 24.96
C ILE A 533 14.09 4.52 25.13
N PRO A 534 15.40 4.29 25.35
CA PRO A 534 15.93 2.95 25.57
C PRO A 534 15.36 2.25 26.82
N ALA A 535 15.08 3.01 27.88
CA ALA A 535 14.46 2.46 29.08
C ALA A 535 13.00 2.05 28.79
N MET A 536 12.26 2.87 28.05
CA MET A 536 10.88 2.59 27.64
C MET A 536 10.77 1.40 26.67
N SER A 537 11.71 1.27 25.72
CA SER A 537 11.69 0.16 24.76
C SER A 537 11.93 -1.19 25.44
N ALA A 538 12.79 -1.26 26.46
CA ALA A 538 13.03 -2.48 27.24
C ALA A 538 11.74 -3.04 27.87
N PHE A 539 10.82 -2.18 28.35
CA PHE A 539 9.52 -2.62 28.87
C PHE A 539 8.59 -3.17 27.78
N LEU A 540 8.70 -2.69 26.55
CA LEU A 540 7.92 -3.19 25.41
C LEU A 540 8.45 -4.55 24.89
N HIS A 541 9.72 -4.86 25.07
CA HIS A 541 10.26 -6.19 24.75
C HIS A 541 9.93 -7.21 25.87
N GLY A 542 9.87 -6.79 27.14
CA GLY A 542 9.55 -7.66 28.27
C GLY A 542 8.10 -8.18 28.32
N THR A 543 7.12 -7.38 27.88
CA THR A 543 5.69 -7.76 27.90
C THR A 543 5.32 -8.80 26.85
N ASN A 544 5.99 -8.83 25.69
CA ASN A 544 5.77 -9.87 24.67
C ASN A 544 6.16 -11.28 25.16
N ASN A 545 7.16 -11.39 26.03
CA ASN A 545 7.55 -12.69 26.61
C ASN A 545 6.55 -13.21 27.64
N GLN A 546 5.83 -12.33 28.35
CA GLN A 546 4.76 -12.75 29.28
C GLN A 546 3.44 -13.07 28.55
N ALA A 547 3.15 -12.38 27.44
CA ALA A 547 1.97 -12.69 26.61
C ALA A 547 2.08 -14.06 25.92
N ASN A 548 3.28 -14.46 25.48
CA ASN A 548 3.53 -15.78 24.87
C ASN A 548 3.57 -16.95 25.87
N ILE A 549 3.69 -16.70 27.17
CA ILE A 549 3.62 -17.74 28.21
C ILE A 549 2.16 -18.02 28.61
N ASN A 550 1.25 -17.06 28.42
CA ASN A 550 -0.17 -17.21 28.75
C ASN A 550 -1.04 -17.72 27.58
N SER A 551 -0.48 -17.96 26.40
CA SER A 551 -1.18 -18.61 25.26
C SER A 551 -1.07 -20.14 25.26
N TYR A 552 -0.37 -20.73 26.23
CA TYR A 552 -0.25 -22.18 26.46
C TYR A 552 -0.76 -22.60 27.85
N LYS A 553 -1.89 -22.03 28.30
CA LYS A 553 -2.68 -22.58 29.41
C LYS A 553 -4.17 -22.53 29.11
#